data_AF-A0A173SMM1-F1
#
_entry.id   AF-A0A173SMM1-F1
#
_cell.length_a   1.000
_cell.length_b   1.000
_cell.length_c   1.000
_cell.angle_alpha   90.00
_cell.angle_beta   90.00
_cell.angle_gamma   90.00
#
_symmetry.space_group_name_H-M   'P 1'
#
loop_
_entity.id
_entity.type
_entity.pdbx_description
1 polymer ?
#
loop_
_entity_poly.entity_id
_entity_poly.type
_entity_poly.pdbx_seq_one_letter_code
_entity_poly.pdbx_strand_id
1 'polypeptide(L)'
;MLLDELKIEQDDLKVGDVVYTSHHPNIGVWVSFRYSKMRKEVIQRITPKRTKIVTDYGEYTNRDHFYKMTDELKKQSEIAEAAENICDDLAKIDQFIKKHSYKGIRDEDMLNVKDHMNAVRKILDSYEQE
;
A
#
# COMPACT_ATOMS: atom_id res chain seq x y z
N MET A 1 4.00 22.69 -2.70
CA MET A 1 4.41 21.30 -3.02
C MET A 1 4.08 21.04 -4.49
N LEU A 2 4.72 20.06 -5.15
CA LEU A 2 4.51 19.77 -6.58
C LEU A 2 3.02 19.65 -6.99
N LEU A 3 2.16 19.16 -6.09
CA LEU A 3 0.71 19.08 -6.30
C LEU A 3 0.02 20.43 -6.46
N ASP A 4 0.44 21.46 -5.72
CA ASP A 4 -0.20 22.78 -5.76
C ASP A 4 0.00 23.45 -7.14
N GLU A 5 1.12 23.16 -7.81
CA GLU A 5 1.47 23.68 -9.13
C GLU A 5 0.80 22.91 -10.27
N LEU A 6 0.47 21.63 -10.05
CA LEU A 6 -0.10 20.73 -11.06
C LEU A 6 -1.62 20.62 -11.01
N LYS A 7 -2.24 21.36 -10.08
CA LYS A 7 -3.69 21.40 -9.92
C LYS A 7 -4.35 21.99 -11.17
N ILE A 8 -5.40 21.33 -11.63
CA ILE A 8 -6.22 21.79 -12.76
C ILE A 8 -7.38 22.60 -12.20
N GLU A 9 -7.63 23.76 -12.78
CA GLU A 9 -8.82 24.54 -12.48
C GLU A 9 -10.07 23.78 -12.93
N GLN A 10 -11.08 23.71 -12.07
CA GLN A 10 -12.28 22.91 -12.35
C GLN A 10 -13.07 23.41 -13.56
N ASP A 11 -12.93 24.69 -13.91
CA ASP A 11 -13.58 25.28 -15.08
C ASP A 11 -12.99 24.81 -16.41
N ASP A 12 -11.72 24.38 -16.41
CA ASP A 12 -11.03 23.89 -17.60
C ASP A 12 -11.38 22.43 -17.94
N LEU A 13 -11.93 21.69 -16.97
CA LEU A 13 -12.27 20.28 -17.12
C LEU A 13 -13.44 20.05 -18.09
N LYS A 14 -13.31 19.01 -18.90
CA LYS A 14 -14.32 18.56 -19.88
C LYS A 14 -14.62 17.08 -19.70
N VAL A 15 -15.80 16.69 -20.16
CA VAL A 15 -16.18 15.28 -20.25
C VAL A 15 -15.27 14.57 -21.26
N GLY A 16 -14.72 13.43 -20.86
CA GLY A 16 -13.72 12.67 -21.62
C GLY A 16 -12.27 12.94 -21.22
N ASP A 17 -12.01 13.97 -20.40
CA ASP A 17 -10.64 14.26 -19.94
C ASP A 17 -10.11 13.15 -19.03
N VAL A 18 -8.83 12.84 -19.21
CA VAL A 18 -8.06 11.96 -18.33
C VAL A 18 -7.43 12.82 -17.25
N VAL A 19 -7.81 12.58 -16.00
CA VAL A 19 -7.36 13.34 -14.83
C VAL A 19 -6.79 12.41 -13.78
N TYR A 20 -6.08 13.00 -12.81
CA TYR A 20 -5.51 12.26 -11.69
C TYR A 20 -6.00 12.82 -10.36
N THR A 21 -6.32 11.92 -9.43
CA THR A 21 -6.77 12.23 -8.08
C THR A 21 -5.74 11.75 -7.06
N SER A 22 -5.45 12.59 -6.07
CA SER A 22 -4.45 12.29 -5.04
C SER A 22 -5.08 11.51 -3.88
N HIS A 23 -4.40 10.46 -3.46
CA HIS A 23 -4.81 9.61 -2.34
C HIS A 23 -3.62 9.41 -1.40
N HIS A 24 -3.86 9.49 -0.09
CA HIS A 24 -2.81 9.19 0.87
C HIS A 24 -2.56 7.67 0.89
N PRO A 25 -1.30 7.20 0.81
CA PRO A 25 -1.01 5.77 0.91
C PRO A 25 -1.35 5.26 2.30
N ASN A 26 -1.86 4.02 2.40
CA ASN A 26 -2.22 3.41 3.67
C ASN A 26 -1.00 2.77 4.36
N ILE A 27 -0.17 3.59 5.01
CA ILE A 27 1.06 3.14 5.68
C ILE A 27 0.91 2.92 7.19
N GLY A 28 -0.33 2.79 7.68
CA GLY A 28 -0.64 2.56 9.09
C GLY A 28 -1.15 3.79 9.83
N VAL A 29 -1.65 3.56 11.05
CA VAL A 29 -2.27 4.61 11.86
C VAL A 29 -1.18 5.57 12.38
N TRP A 30 -1.40 6.88 12.24
CA TRP A 30 -0.52 7.97 12.70
C TRP A 30 0.80 8.16 11.92
N VAL A 31 1.00 7.47 10.80
CA VAL A 31 2.16 7.68 9.95
C VAL A 31 1.72 8.41 8.69
N SER A 32 2.32 9.57 8.42
CA SER A 32 2.10 10.31 7.18
C SER A 32 3.26 10.04 6.21
N PHE A 33 2.92 9.73 4.96
CA PHE A 33 3.92 9.63 3.89
C PHE A 33 4.03 10.96 3.14
N ARG A 34 5.24 11.31 2.70
CA ARG A 34 5.47 12.58 1.99
C ARG A 34 4.74 12.65 0.65
N TYR A 35 4.62 11.54 -0.05
CA TYR A 35 4.02 11.48 -1.38
C TYR A 35 2.61 10.89 -1.34
N SER A 36 1.76 11.37 -2.25
CA SER A 36 0.42 10.81 -2.46
C SER A 36 0.45 9.85 -3.65
N LYS A 37 -0.40 8.82 -3.59
CA LYS A 37 -0.67 7.93 -4.72
C LYS A 37 -1.63 8.63 -5.69
N MET A 38 -1.30 8.63 -6.97
CA MET A 38 -2.14 9.18 -8.02
C MET A 38 -2.98 8.07 -8.63
N ARG A 39 -4.29 8.29 -8.70
CA ARG A 39 -5.20 7.42 -9.45
C ARG A 39 -5.60 8.10 -10.76
N LYS A 40 -5.44 7.39 -11.87
CA LYS A 40 -5.92 7.82 -13.18
C LYS A 40 -7.44 7.59 -13.27
N GLU A 41 -8.17 8.62 -13.70
CA GLU A 41 -9.62 8.59 -13.83
C GLU A 41 -10.05 9.33 -15.11
N VAL A 42 -11.23 9.00 -15.63
CA VAL A 42 -11.82 9.63 -16.81
C VAL A 42 -13.11 10.32 -16.42
N ILE A 43 -13.23 11.61 -16.76
CA ILE A 43 -14.45 12.37 -16.48
C ILE A 43 -15.59 11.89 -17.37
N GLN A 44 -16.67 11.40 -16.77
CA GLN A 44 -17.86 10.92 -17.49
C GLN A 44 -18.96 11.98 -17.57
N ARG A 45 -19.11 12.81 -16.53
CA ARG A 45 -20.16 13.83 -16.49
C ARG A 45 -19.75 15.01 -15.62
N ILE A 46 -20.07 16.21 -16.07
CA ILE A 46 -19.93 17.43 -15.29
C ILE A 46 -21.32 18.08 -15.20
N THR A 47 -21.72 18.47 -14.00
CA THR A 47 -22.98 19.20 -13.81
C THR A 47 -22.90 20.61 -14.43
N PRO A 48 -24.00 21.20 -14.94
CA PRO A 48 -23.95 22.53 -15.57
C PRO A 48 -23.41 23.64 -14.66
N LYS A 49 -23.71 23.58 -13.35
CA LYS A 49 -23.17 24.50 -12.34
C LYS A 49 -21.77 24.13 -11.85
N ARG A 50 -21.17 23.06 -12.39
CA ARG A 50 -19.87 22.49 -12.00
C ARG A 50 -19.71 22.20 -10.50
N THR A 51 -20.81 22.00 -9.79
CA THR A 51 -20.78 21.67 -8.34
C THR A 51 -20.44 20.21 -8.09
N LYS A 52 -20.61 19.36 -9.10
CA LYS A 52 -20.25 17.95 -9.10
C LYS A 52 -19.61 17.52 -10.42
N ILE A 53 -18.58 16.69 -10.30
CA ILE A 53 -17.88 16.01 -11.39
C ILE A 53 -17.95 14.51 -11.11
N VAL A 54 -18.38 13.74 -12.10
CA VAL A 54 -18.46 12.28 -12.02
C VAL A 54 -17.39 11.69 -12.93
N THR A 55 -16.56 10.83 -12.37
CA THR A 55 -15.58 10.04 -13.10
C THR A 55 -16.04 8.59 -13.22
N ASP A 56 -15.27 7.77 -13.92
CA ASP A 56 -15.40 6.32 -13.95
C ASP A 56 -15.18 5.63 -12.60
N TYR A 57 -14.59 6.34 -11.64
CA TYR A 57 -14.33 5.83 -10.30
C TYR A 57 -15.31 6.36 -9.24
N GLY A 58 -15.73 7.62 -9.32
CA GLY A 58 -16.54 8.22 -8.25
C GLY A 58 -17.12 9.60 -8.55
N GLU A 59 -17.82 10.15 -7.55
CA GLU A 59 -18.36 11.51 -7.58
C GLU A 59 -17.50 12.45 -6.73
N TYR A 60 -17.19 13.61 -7.30
CA TYR A 60 -16.37 14.66 -6.71
C TYR A 60 -17.14 15.97 -6.67
N THR A 61 -16.76 16.82 -5.72
CA THR A 61 -17.34 18.14 -5.46
C THR A 61 -16.37 19.26 -5.83
N ASN A 62 -16.80 20.51 -5.61
CA ASN A 62 -15.95 21.68 -5.79
C ASN A 62 -14.77 21.78 -4.80
N ARG A 63 -14.73 20.92 -3.77
CA ARG A 63 -13.63 20.86 -2.81
C ARG A 63 -12.51 19.93 -3.26
N ASP A 64 -12.81 19.03 -4.19
CA ASP A 64 -11.87 18.03 -4.67
C ASP A 64 -10.96 18.60 -5.75
N HIS A 65 -9.76 18.03 -5.88
CA HIS A 65 -8.72 18.55 -6.77
C HIS A 65 -8.28 17.48 -7.76
N PHE A 66 -8.08 17.91 -9.00
CA PHE A 66 -7.59 17.09 -10.09
C PHE A 66 -6.23 17.60 -10.54
N TYR A 67 -5.37 16.70 -10.99
CA TYR A 67 -3.99 16.99 -11.32
C TYR A 67 -3.65 16.51 -12.73
N LYS A 68 -2.72 17.23 -13.38
CA LYS A 68 -2.03 16.73 -14.58
C LYS A 68 -0.93 15.77 -14.16
N MET A 69 -0.80 14.67 -14.89
CA MET A 69 0.31 13.75 -14.67
C MET A 69 1.59 14.28 -15.30
N THR A 70 2.65 14.33 -14.50
CA THR A 70 4.02 14.59 -14.94
C THR A 70 4.89 13.39 -14.61
N ASP A 71 6.05 13.27 -15.24
CA ASP A 71 7.00 12.19 -14.94
C ASP A 71 7.45 12.22 -13.48
N GLU A 72 7.59 13.42 -12.91
CA GLU A 72 7.94 13.61 -11.50
C GLU A 72 6.82 13.12 -10.57
N LEU A 73 5.58 13.51 -10.86
CA LEU A 73 4.42 13.07 -10.07
C LEU A 73 4.20 11.56 -10.17
N LYS A 74 4.47 10.99 -11.35
CA LYS A 74 4.44 9.54 -11.57
C LYS A 74 5.43 8.82 -10.68
N LYS A 75 6.70 9.25 -10.66
CA LYS A 75 7.73 8.67 -9.79
C LYS A 75 7.36 8.79 -8.31
N GLN A 76 6.83 9.95 -7.89
CA GLN A 76 6.38 10.14 -6.50
C GLN A 76 5.23 9.20 -6.13
N SER A 77 4.29 8.98 -7.05
CA SER A 77 3.20 8.02 -6.87
C SER A 77 3.71 6.58 -6.79
N GLU A 78 4.66 6.19 -7.64
CA GLU A 78 5.27 4.85 -7.62
C GLU A 78 6.00 4.60 -6.28
N ILE A 79 6.68 5.61 -5.74
CA ILE A 79 7.32 5.54 -4.41
C ILE A 79 6.26 5.38 -3.31
N ALA A 80 5.15 6.13 -3.38
CA ALA A 80 4.06 6.02 -2.40
C ALA A 80 3.41 4.64 -2.41
N GLU A 81 3.19 4.07 -3.59
CA GLU A 81 2.65 2.72 -3.76
C GLU A 81 3.62 1.64 -3.23
N ALA A 82 4.91 1.79 -3.50
CA ALA A 82 5.92 0.88 -2.97
C ALA A 82 5.96 0.91 -1.42
N ALA A 83 5.85 2.09 -0.82
CA ALA A 83 5.81 2.23 0.64
C ALA A 83 4.57 1.56 1.24
N GLU A 84 3.39 1.74 0.63
CA GLU A 84 2.14 1.08 1.04
C GLU A 84 2.27 -0.45 0.99
N ASN A 85 2.81 -1.00 -0.11
CA ASN A 85 3.00 -2.44 -0.26
C ASN A 85 3.95 -3.02 0.80
N ILE A 86 5.04 -2.32 1.13
CA ILE A 86 5.97 -2.73 2.20
C ILE A 86 5.25 -2.76 3.54
N CYS A 87 4.45 -1.74 3.86
CA CYS A 87 3.68 -1.68 5.11
C CYS A 87 2.66 -2.83 5.20
N ASP A 88 1.95 -3.12 4.11
CA ASP A 88 1.00 -4.23 4.05
C ASP A 88 1.69 -5.59 4.26
N ASP A 89 2.86 -5.80 3.66
CA ASP A 89 3.61 -7.04 3.83
C ASP A 89 4.18 -7.18 5.25
N LEU A 90 4.67 -6.10 5.85
CA LEU A 90 5.07 -6.09 7.26
C LEU A 90 3.90 -6.42 8.20
N ALA A 91 2.70 -5.90 7.90
CA ALA A 91 1.50 -6.21 8.67
C ALA A 91 1.11 -7.69 8.56
N LYS A 92 1.21 -8.28 7.36
CA LYS A 92 0.97 -9.73 7.17
C LYS A 92 1.99 -10.57 7.94
N ILE A 93 3.27 -10.18 7.94
CA ILE A 93 4.33 -10.86 8.70
C ILE A 93 4.03 -10.80 10.20
N ASP A 94 3.71 -9.62 10.74
CA ASP A 94 3.38 -9.48 12.17
C ASP A 94 2.13 -10.30 12.55
N GLN A 95 1.11 -10.33 11.69
CA GLN A 95 -0.07 -11.16 11.89
C GLN A 95 0.28 -12.67 11.89
N PHE A 96 1.16 -13.10 10.98
CA PHE A 96 1.64 -14.48 10.93
C PHE A 96 2.39 -14.87 12.20
N ILE A 97 3.33 -14.02 12.66
CA ILE A 97 4.09 -14.22 13.90
C ILE A 97 3.15 -14.30 15.11
N LYS A 98 2.15 -13.42 15.19
CA LYS A 98 1.15 -13.42 16.26
C LYS A 98 0.29 -14.68 16.24
N LYS A 99 -0.21 -15.09 15.07
CA LYS A 99 -1.07 -16.27 14.90
C LYS A 99 -0.41 -17.56 15.35
N HIS A 100 0.89 -17.70 15.09
CA HIS A 100 1.65 -18.91 15.41
C HIS A 100 2.43 -18.81 16.73
N SER A 101 2.20 -17.75 17.51
CA SER A 101 2.87 -17.52 18.81
C SER A 101 4.40 -17.57 18.74
N TYR A 102 5.00 -17.34 17.56
CA TYR A 102 6.46 -17.33 17.38
C TYR A 102 7.12 -16.24 18.22
N LYS A 103 6.36 -15.21 18.62
CA LYS A 103 6.81 -14.17 19.55
C LYS A 103 7.25 -14.70 20.91
N GLY A 104 6.75 -15.85 21.34
CA GLY A 104 7.09 -16.48 22.62
C GLY A 104 8.24 -17.48 22.54
N ILE A 105 8.70 -17.83 21.33
CA ILE A 105 9.81 -18.77 21.15
C ILE A 105 11.11 -17.99 21.22
N ARG A 106 11.94 -18.30 22.21
CA ARG A 106 13.27 -17.71 22.35
C ARG A 106 14.27 -18.50 21.51
N ASP A 107 15.40 -17.88 21.18
CA ASP A 107 16.48 -18.54 20.45
C ASP A 107 16.98 -19.80 21.18
N GLU A 108 17.02 -19.75 22.52
CA GLU A 108 17.31 -20.89 23.40
C GLU A 108 16.35 -22.06 23.20
N ASP A 109 15.05 -21.77 23.05
CA ASP A 109 14.02 -22.79 22.86
C ASP A 109 14.22 -23.49 21.51
N MET A 110 14.59 -22.74 20.46
CA MET A 110 14.88 -23.29 19.14
C MET A 110 16.17 -24.14 19.12
N LEU A 111 17.21 -23.70 19.81
CA LEU A 111 18.45 -24.47 19.97
C LEU A 111 18.20 -25.79 20.72
N ASN A 112 17.42 -25.73 21.80
CA ASN A 112 17.02 -26.93 22.54
C ASN A 112 16.24 -27.89 21.64
N VAL A 113 15.28 -27.42 20.84
CA VAL A 113 14.55 -28.28 19.88
C VAL A 113 15.50 -28.95 18.90
N LYS A 114 16.46 -28.21 18.32
CA LYS A 114 17.49 -28.76 17.42
C LYS A 114 18.27 -29.90 18.07
N ASP A 115 18.70 -29.72 19.33
CA ASP A 115 19.49 -30.72 20.05
C ASP A 115 18.65 -31.97 20.38
N HIS A 116 17.38 -31.80 20.79
CA HIS A 116 16.46 -32.93 20.97
C HIS A 116 16.19 -33.69 19.65
N MET A 117 15.98 -32.98 18.53
CA MET A 117 15.80 -33.62 17.23
C MET A 117 17.04 -34.41 16.79
N ASN A 118 18.24 -33.89 17.04
CA ASN A 118 19.48 -34.62 16.77
C ASN A 118 19.61 -35.88 17.63
N ALA A 119 19.19 -35.82 18.90
CA ALA A 119 19.17 -36.99 19.77
C ALA A 119 18.18 -38.06 19.28
N VAL A 120 16.96 -37.66 18.89
CA VAL A 120 15.96 -38.56 18.31
C VAL A 120 16.47 -39.20 17.02
N ARG A 121 17.10 -38.42 16.12
CA ARG A 121 17.69 -38.96 14.88
C ARG A 121 18.74 -40.03 15.18
N LYS A 122 19.66 -39.80 16.11
CA LYS A 122 20.66 -40.81 16.51
C LYS A 122 20.04 -42.12 16.99
N ILE A 123 18.92 -42.04 17.70
CA ILE A 123 18.18 -43.22 18.15
C ILE A 123 17.59 -43.95 16.94
N LEU A 124 16.93 -43.24 16.02
CA LEU A 124 16.36 -43.84 14.81
C LEU A 124 17.43 -44.49 13.93
N ASP A 125 18.56 -43.81 13.69
CA ASP A 125 19.68 -44.33 12.92
C ASP A 125 20.24 -45.63 13.53
N SER A 126 20.19 -45.77 14.86
CA SER A 126 20.63 -47.00 15.53
C SER A 126 19.72 -48.21 15.31
N TYR A 127 18.43 -47.98 15.01
CA TYR A 127 17.48 -49.05 14.65
C TYR A 127 17.52 -49.39 13.16
N GLU A 128 18.02 -48.50 12.29
CA GLU A 128 18.19 -48.79 10.86
C GLU A 128 19.51 -49.54 10.56
N GLN A 129 20.41 -49.63 11.54
CA GLN A 129 21.68 -50.40 11.43
C GLN A 129 21.59 -51.83 11.97
N GLU A 130 20.42 -52.24 12.50
CA GLU A 130 20.05 -53.65 12.76
C GLU A 130 19.34 -54.28 11.56
#